data_AF-A0A1H9JIA7-F1
#
_entry.id   AF-A0A1H9JIA7-F1
#
_cell.length_a   1.000
_cell.length_b   1.000
_cell.length_c   1.000
_cell.angle_alpha   90.00
_cell.angle_beta   90.00
_cell.angle_gamma   90.00
#
_symmetry.space_group_name_H-M   'P 1'
#
loop_
_entity.id
_entity.type
_entity.pdbx_description
1 polymer ?
#
loop_
_entity_poly.entity_id
_entity_poly.type
_entity_poly.pdbx_seq_one_letter_code
_entity_poly.pdbx_strand_id
1 'polypeptide(L)'
;MVLSKPINRWSAFALHLLLSLAILALSISVALLWLFPGGLFQAAGGWEGLRIVGAVDLALGPCLTLIVFNPQKPRAELVRDLSLIALVQVLALGGGAWQVANARPLAVVQVFDTFYVLNREDYRQLNVAEGELDRLSGWTPKYFYVEVPENPVEFVVQHTLGQLTGEKPLQQRMDLYRELTTDRQGLEKILHGAIWNEQDGCFRVDIESSYRRGSICFDPQTRRMSDFVPEHS
;
A
#
# COMPACT_ATOMS: atom_id res chain seq x y z
N MET A 1 4.06 -45.89 22.67
CA MET A 1 2.90 -45.81 21.77
C MET A 1 2.13 -44.55 22.13
N VAL A 2 2.48 -43.41 21.53
CA VAL A 2 1.70 -42.18 21.73
C VAL A 2 0.40 -42.39 20.95
N LEU A 3 -0.69 -42.71 21.64
CA LEU A 3 -2.03 -42.68 21.05
C LEU A 3 -2.30 -41.23 20.66
N SER A 4 -1.91 -40.84 19.45
CA SER A 4 -2.36 -39.60 18.83
C SER A 4 -3.87 -39.73 18.66
N LYS A 5 -4.61 -39.08 19.55
CA LYS A 5 -6.07 -38.95 19.51
C LYS A 5 -6.47 -38.56 18.08
N PRO A 6 -7.41 -39.26 17.42
CA PRO A 6 -7.78 -38.94 16.05
C PRO A 6 -8.28 -37.50 15.99
N ILE A 7 -7.64 -36.68 15.15
CA ILE A 7 -7.99 -35.28 14.96
C ILE A 7 -9.42 -35.24 14.44
N ASN A 8 -10.33 -34.59 15.16
CA ASN A 8 -11.69 -34.37 14.69
C ASN A 8 -11.73 -33.13 13.77
N ARG A 9 -12.81 -32.99 12.99
CA ARG A 9 -12.97 -31.89 12.03
C ARG A 9 -12.86 -30.49 12.65
N TRP A 10 -13.27 -30.33 13.91
CA TRP A 10 -13.18 -29.05 14.63
C TRP A 10 -11.73 -28.71 15.00
N SER A 11 -10.95 -29.70 15.40
CA SER A 11 -9.52 -29.55 15.63
C SER A 11 -8.77 -29.24 14.33
N ALA A 12 -9.13 -29.89 13.21
CA ALA A 12 -8.57 -29.58 11.90
C ALA A 12 -8.92 -28.15 11.44
N PHE A 13 -10.18 -27.73 11.59
CA PHE A 13 -10.63 -26.36 11.34
C PHE A 13 -9.85 -25.34 12.19
N ALA A 14 -9.74 -25.55 13.50
CA ALA A 14 -9.06 -24.62 14.40
C ALA A 14 -7.56 -24.49 14.08
N LEU A 15 -6.90 -25.61 13.76
CA LEU A 15 -5.50 -25.60 13.34
C LEU A 15 -5.32 -24.85 12.02
N HIS A 16 -6.21 -25.08 11.05
CA HIS A 16 -6.18 -24.38 9.76
C HIS A 16 -6.37 -22.87 9.95
N LEU A 17 -7.40 -22.47 10.71
CA LEU A 17 -7.67 -21.07 11.00
C LEU A 17 -6.48 -20.39 11.68
N LEU A 18 -5.82 -21.06 12.63
CA LEU A 18 -4.63 -20.53 13.31
C LEU A 18 -3.46 -20.36 12.33
N LEU A 19 -3.23 -21.33 11.43
CA LEU A 19 -2.20 -21.22 10.40
C LEU A 19 -2.50 -20.08 9.42
N SER A 20 -3.73 -19.96 8.95
CA SER A 20 -4.17 -18.86 8.09
C SER A 20 -4.00 -17.50 8.78
N LEU A 21 -4.30 -17.41 10.07
CA LEU A 21 -4.10 -16.18 10.84
C LEU A 21 -2.61 -15.81 10.94
N ALA A 22 -1.73 -16.79 11.16
CA ALA A 22 -0.29 -16.56 11.18
C ALA A 22 0.24 -16.08 9.83
N ILE A 23 -0.24 -16.66 8.71
CA ILE A 23 0.13 -16.25 7.35
C ILE A 23 -0.36 -14.82 7.05
N LEU A 24 -1.60 -14.50 7.42
CA LEU A 24 -2.13 -13.15 7.22
C LEU A 24 -1.38 -12.13 8.07
N ALA A 25 -1.11 -12.44 9.33
CA ALA A 25 -0.35 -11.57 10.23
C ALA A 25 1.05 -11.28 9.66
N LEU A 26 1.75 -12.32 9.17
CA LEU A 26 3.04 -12.17 8.50
C LEU A 26 2.93 -11.28 7.26
N SER A 27 1.90 -11.48 6.44
CA SER A 27 1.66 -10.69 5.22
C SER A 27 1.40 -9.21 5.54
N ILE A 28 0.61 -8.93 6.58
CA ILE A 28 0.36 -7.57 7.07
C ILE A 28 1.66 -6.95 7.61
N SER A 29 2.44 -7.70 8.41
CA SER A 29 3.73 -7.21 8.91
C SER A 29 4.70 -6.87 7.77
N VAL A 30 4.77 -7.71 6.74
CA VAL A 30 5.59 -7.45 5.56
C VAL A 30 5.12 -6.17 4.86
N ALA A 31 3.81 -6.02 4.67
CA ALA A 31 3.24 -4.83 4.03
C ALA A 31 3.55 -3.55 4.81
N LEU A 32 3.34 -3.54 6.13
CA LEU A 32 3.53 -2.36 6.99
C LEU A 32 5.00 -1.99 7.20
N LEU A 33 5.89 -2.97 7.33
CA LEU A 33 7.29 -2.72 7.70
C LEU A 33 8.19 -2.48 6.49
N TRP A 34 7.88 -3.09 5.34
CA TRP A 34 8.76 -3.04 4.16
C TRP A 34 8.15 -2.36 2.94
N LEU A 35 6.85 -2.53 2.68
CA LEU A 35 6.25 -2.03 1.43
C LEU A 35 5.62 -0.64 1.59
N PHE A 36 5.01 -0.36 2.74
CA PHE A 36 4.24 0.86 2.99
C PHE A 36 4.62 1.47 4.34
N PRO A 37 5.71 2.26 4.40
CA PRO A 37 6.15 2.81 5.68
C PRO A 37 5.12 3.81 6.25
N GLY A 38 4.70 3.57 7.49
CA GLY A 38 3.82 4.46 8.24
C GLY A 38 2.40 4.56 7.67
N GLY A 39 1.87 5.78 7.59
CA GLY A 39 0.52 6.09 7.13
C GLY A 39 0.28 5.82 5.64
N LEU A 40 1.35 5.62 4.85
CA LEU A 40 1.23 5.26 3.43
C LEU A 40 0.47 3.95 3.21
N PHE A 41 0.47 3.02 4.17
CA PHE A 41 -0.30 1.79 4.05
C PHE A 41 -1.79 2.06 3.88
N GLN A 42 -2.31 3.07 4.59
CA GLN A 42 -3.71 3.44 4.51
C GLN A 42 -4.00 4.32 3.29
N ALA A 43 -3.10 5.26 3.00
CA ALA A 43 -3.24 6.27 1.95
C ALA A 43 -3.03 5.71 0.53
N ALA A 44 -2.15 4.70 0.36
CA ALA A 44 -1.67 4.24 -0.95
C ALA A 44 -2.11 2.81 -1.32
N GLY A 45 -3.19 2.30 -0.73
CA GLY A 45 -3.78 1.04 -1.18
C GLY A 45 -3.17 -0.24 -0.60
N GLY A 46 -2.51 -0.17 0.56
CA GLY A 46 -1.94 -1.36 1.22
C GLY A 46 -2.96 -2.47 1.52
N TRP A 47 -4.25 -2.14 1.60
CA TRP A 47 -5.34 -3.08 1.83
C TRP A 47 -5.79 -3.88 0.60
N GLU A 48 -5.52 -3.42 -0.63
CA GLU A 48 -6.20 -3.94 -1.82
C GLU A 48 -5.96 -5.44 -2.04
N GLY A 49 -4.71 -5.89 -1.98
CA GLY A 49 -4.43 -7.33 -2.05
C GLY A 49 -4.71 -8.09 -0.75
N LEU A 50 -4.55 -7.44 0.41
CA LEU A 50 -4.74 -8.09 1.72
C LEU A 50 -6.20 -8.49 2.00
N ARG A 51 -7.18 -7.76 1.46
CA ARG A 51 -8.60 -8.14 1.58
C ARG A 51 -8.88 -9.49 0.93
N ILE A 52 -8.30 -9.74 -0.24
CA ILE A 52 -8.45 -11.01 -0.96
C ILE A 52 -7.82 -12.14 -0.16
N VAL A 53 -6.58 -11.96 0.31
CA VAL A 53 -5.88 -12.93 1.15
C VAL A 53 -6.68 -13.24 2.41
N GLY A 54 -7.14 -12.21 3.13
CA GLY A 54 -7.93 -12.38 4.34
C GLY A 54 -9.24 -13.13 4.10
N ALA A 55 -9.99 -12.78 3.05
CA ALA A 55 -11.26 -13.45 2.73
C ALA A 55 -11.07 -14.93 2.36
N VAL A 56 -10.05 -15.24 1.55
CA VAL A 56 -9.80 -16.62 1.13
C VAL A 56 -9.23 -17.45 2.30
N ASP A 57 -8.25 -16.91 3.02
CA ASP A 57 -7.51 -17.70 4.01
C ASP A 57 -8.19 -17.80 5.37
N LEU A 58 -8.92 -16.78 5.82
CA LEU A 58 -9.61 -16.82 7.11
C LEU A 58 -11.03 -17.37 7.03
N ALA A 59 -11.69 -17.28 5.87
CA ALA A 59 -13.06 -17.77 5.71
C ALA A 59 -13.11 -19.00 4.80
N LEU A 60 -12.78 -18.85 3.51
CA LEU A 60 -13.03 -19.92 2.53
C LEU A 60 -12.25 -21.19 2.84
N GLY A 61 -10.94 -21.10 3.06
CA GLY A 61 -10.06 -22.25 3.35
C GLY A 61 -10.51 -23.04 4.59
N PRO A 62 -10.60 -22.43 5.78
CA PRO A 62 -11.04 -23.11 6.99
C PRO A 62 -12.45 -23.70 6.85
N CYS A 63 -13.41 -22.99 6.27
CA CYS A 63 -14.76 -23.50 6.04
C CYS A 63 -14.77 -24.73 5.13
N LEU A 64 -14.01 -24.71 4.03
CA LEU A 64 -13.87 -25.87 3.14
C LEU A 64 -13.22 -27.05 3.87
N THR A 65 -12.18 -26.80 4.66
CA THR A 65 -11.57 -27.84 5.51
C THR A 65 -12.56 -28.43 6.49
N LEU A 66 -13.41 -27.62 7.14
CA LEU A 66 -14.44 -28.12 8.06
C LEU A 66 -15.47 -29.03 7.35
N ILE A 67 -15.86 -28.68 6.12
CA ILE A 67 -16.83 -29.43 5.31
C ILE A 67 -16.22 -30.74 4.80
N VAL A 68 -15.00 -30.67 4.29
CA VAL A 68 -14.35 -31.77 3.56
C VAL A 68 -13.67 -32.77 4.49
N PHE A 69 -13.16 -32.31 5.63
CA PHE A 69 -12.40 -33.15 6.56
C PHE A 69 -13.30 -34.20 7.20
N ASN A 70 -13.08 -35.45 6.81
CA ASN A 70 -13.72 -36.60 7.41
C ASN A 70 -12.66 -37.67 7.73
N PRO A 71 -12.40 -37.98 9.02
CA PRO A 71 -11.40 -38.97 9.41
C PRO A 71 -11.78 -40.41 8.99
N GLN A 72 -13.00 -40.64 8.53
CA GLN A 72 -13.46 -41.93 8.00
C GLN A 72 -13.15 -42.11 6.50
N LYS A 73 -12.77 -41.04 5.78
CA LYS A 73 -12.37 -41.15 4.36
C LYS A 73 -11.04 -41.89 4.21
N PRO A 74 -10.81 -42.60 3.10
CA PRO A 74 -9.50 -43.09 2.73
C PRO A 74 -8.46 -41.95 2.79
N ARG A 75 -7.27 -42.24 3.34
CA ARG A 75 -6.23 -41.21 3.53
C ARG A 75 -5.86 -40.49 2.22
N ALA A 76 -5.81 -41.22 1.12
CA ALA A 76 -5.49 -40.65 -0.19
C ALA A 76 -6.52 -39.61 -0.66
N GLU A 77 -7.82 -39.88 -0.43
CA GLU A 77 -8.90 -38.94 -0.77
C GLU A 77 -8.84 -37.70 0.10
N LEU A 78 -8.66 -37.87 1.42
CA LEU A 78 -8.57 -36.75 2.35
C LEU A 78 -7.36 -35.85 2.03
N VAL A 79 -6.20 -36.44 1.73
CA VAL A 79 -5.00 -35.69 1.33
C VAL A 79 -5.22 -34.95 0.03
N ARG A 80 -5.85 -35.58 -0.97
CA ARG A 80 -6.18 -34.92 -2.24
C ARG A 80 -7.09 -33.71 -2.02
N ASP A 81 -8.18 -33.89 -1.28
CA ASP A 81 -9.15 -32.82 -1.09
C ASP A 81 -8.53 -31.62 -0.34
N LEU A 82 -7.73 -31.87 0.71
CA LEU A 82 -7.00 -30.82 1.44
C LEU A 82 -5.90 -30.17 0.60
N SER A 83 -5.22 -30.93 -0.27
CA SER A 83 -4.20 -30.40 -1.17
C SER A 83 -4.78 -29.42 -2.20
N LEU A 84 -5.99 -29.69 -2.69
CA LEU A 84 -6.69 -28.77 -3.59
C LEU A 84 -7.07 -27.47 -2.89
N ILE A 85 -7.54 -27.54 -1.63
CA ILE A 85 -7.82 -26.36 -0.82
C ILE A 85 -6.52 -25.55 -0.63
N ALA A 86 -5.44 -26.22 -0.21
CA ALA A 86 -4.14 -25.56 -0.01
C ALA A 86 -3.60 -24.92 -1.29
N LEU A 87 -3.76 -25.57 -2.46
CA LEU A 87 -3.36 -25.01 -3.75
C LEU A 87 -4.10 -23.71 -4.07
N VAL A 88 -5.43 -23.69 -3.91
CA VAL A 88 -6.23 -22.48 -4.13
C VAL A 88 -5.80 -21.36 -3.19
N GLN A 89 -5.54 -21.66 -1.92
CA GLN A 89 -5.04 -20.68 -0.95
C GLN A 89 -3.67 -20.12 -1.33
N VAL A 90 -2.73 -20.97 -1.74
CA VAL A 90 -1.40 -20.52 -2.19
C VAL A 90 -1.51 -19.59 -3.40
N LEU A 91 -2.39 -19.90 -4.35
CA LEU A 91 -2.64 -19.02 -5.51
C LEU A 91 -3.27 -17.69 -5.09
N ALA A 92 -4.22 -17.71 -4.16
CA ALA A 92 -4.84 -16.48 -3.64
C ALA A 92 -3.83 -15.62 -2.85
N LEU A 93 -3.00 -16.25 -2.02
CA LEU A 93 -1.91 -15.59 -1.29
C LEU A 93 -0.91 -14.95 -2.27
N GLY A 94 -0.49 -15.69 -3.30
CA GLY A 94 0.42 -15.19 -4.33
C GLY A 94 -0.17 -14.02 -5.12
N GLY A 95 -1.43 -14.12 -5.54
CA GLY A 95 -2.13 -13.05 -6.24
C GLY A 95 -2.32 -11.80 -5.37
N GLY A 96 -2.71 -11.97 -4.10
CA GLY A 96 -2.82 -10.88 -3.14
C GLY A 96 -1.48 -10.20 -2.85
N ALA A 97 -0.42 -10.98 -2.63
CA ALA A 97 0.93 -10.44 -2.44
C ALA A 97 1.43 -9.67 -3.67
N TRP A 98 1.16 -10.18 -4.88
CA TRP A 98 1.48 -9.50 -6.13
C TRP A 98 0.73 -8.16 -6.26
N GLN A 99 -0.56 -8.13 -5.91
CA GLN A 99 -1.34 -6.89 -5.91
C GLN A 99 -0.79 -5.85 -4.92
N VAL A 100 -0.46 -6.27 -3.69
CA VAL A 100 0.17 -5.40 -2.69
C VAL A 100 1.53 -4.88 -3.18
N ALA A 101 2.33 -5.72 -3.84
CA ALA A 101 3.63 -5.34 -4.39
C ALA A 101 3.51 -4.31 -5.53
N ASN A 102 2.47 -4.40 -6.36
CA ASN A 102 2.20 -3.42 -7.41
C ASN A 102 1.68 -2.08 -6.85
N ALA A 103 0.90 -2.13 -5.78
CA ALA A 103 0.37 -0.95 -5.09
C ALA A 103 1.43 -0.19 -4.26
N ARG A 104 2.61 -0.80 -4.03
CA ARG A 104 3.66 -0.19 -3.21
C ARG A 104 4.05 1.21 -3.74
N PRO A 105 4.14 2.22 -2.87
CA PRO A 105 4.65 3.55 -3.21
C PRO A 105 6.10 3.49 -3.73
N LEU A 106 6.34 4.12 -4.86
CA LEU A 106 7.70 4.35 -5.39
C LEU A 106 8.17 5.77 -5.09
N ALA A 107 7.27 6.73 -5.30
CA ALA A 107 7.55 8.13 -5.08
C ALA A 107 6.40 8.82 -4.37
N VAL A 108 6.74 9.78 -3.54
CA VAL A 108 5.79 10.76 -3.00
C VAL A 108 6.26 12.12 -3.51
N VAL A 109 5.41 12.81 -4.27
CA VAL A 109 5.76 14.07 -4.94
C VAL A 109 4.86 15.17 -4.39
N GLN A 110 5.45 16.15 -3.72
CA GLN A 110 4.72 17.37 -3.35
C GLN A 110 4.52 18.23 -4.59
N VAL A 111 3.28 18.61 -4.86
CA VAL A 111 2.94 19.65 -5.82
C VAL A 111 2.03 20.64 -5.12
N PHE A 112 2.51 21.87 -4.97
CA PHE A 112 1.82 22.93 -4.25
C PHE A 112 1.43 22.50 -2.82
N ASP A 113 0.18 22.14 -2.57
CA ASP A 113 -0.37 21.76 -1.26
C ASP A 113 -0.60 20.26 -1.05
N THR A 114 -0.37 19.45 -2.09
CA THR A 114 -0.74 18.03 -2.06
C THR A 114 0.45 17.12 -2.30
N PHE A 115 0.57 16.08 -1.47
CA PHE A 115 1.43 14.93 -1.71
C PHE A 115 0.76 13.93 -2.64
N TYR A 116 1.34 13.73 -3.83
CA TYR A 116 0.93 12.68 -4.75
C TYR A 116 1.76 11.43 -4.53
N VAL A 117 1.12 10.32 -4.16
CA VAL A 117 1.77 9.01 -4.00
C VAL A 117 1.63 8.22 -5.29
N LEU A 118 2.78 7.91 -5.90
CA LEU A 118 2.85 7.22 -7.18
C LEU A 118 3.46 5.83 -7.01
N ASN A 119 2.75 4.83 -7.52
CA ASN A 119 3.19 3.45 -7.62
C ASN A 119 3.73 3.15 -9.04
N ARG A 120 4.16 1.90 -9.28
CA ARG A 120 4.73 1.50 -10.57
C ARG A 120 3.75 1.64 -11.74
N GLU A 121 2.49 1.29 -11.51
CA GLU A 121 1.46 1.32 -12.55
C GLU A 121 1.16 2.75 -12.99
N ASP A 122 1.17 3.71 -12.07
CA ASP A 122 1.00 5.13 -12.39
C ASP A 122 2.07 5.61 -13.39
N TYR A 123 3.33 5.19 -13.25
CA TYR A 123 4.39 5.51 -14.21
C TYR A 123 4.28 4.75 -15.53
N ARG A 124 3.83 3.49 -15.51
CA ARG A 124 3.62 2.71 -16.73
C ARG A 124 2.53 3.32 -17.62
N GLN A 125 1.45 3.79 -17.02
CA GLN A 125 0.38 4.50 -17.74
C GLN A 125 0.88 5.77 -18.44
N LEU A 126 2.00 6.33 -17.96
CA LEU A 126 2.64 7.53 -18.52
C LEU A 126 3.69 7.24 -19.59
N ASN A 127 3.85 5.97 -19.97
CA ASN A 127 4.88 5.48 -20.88
C ASN A 127 6.30 5.85 -20.44
N VAL A 128 6.54 5.93 -19.12
CA VAL A 128 7.90 6.09 -18.59
C VAL A 128 8.65 4.78 -18.81
N ALA A 129 9.85 4.86 -19.40
CA ALA A 129 10.68 3.68 -19.64
C ALA A 129 11.10 3.03 -18.31
N GLU A 130 11.09 1.70 -18.23
CA GLU A 130 11.48 0.97 -17.01
C GLU A 130 12.91 1.34 -16.55
N GLY A 131 13.84 1.58 -17.48
CA GLY A 131 15.19 2.04 -17.13
C GLY A 131 15.23 3.42 -16.47
N GLU A 132 14.23 4.27 -16.69
CA GLU A 132 14.10 5.53 -15.94
C GLU A 132 13.53 5.33 -14.53
N LEU A 133 12.83 4.22 -14.28
CA LEU A 133 12.34 3.85 -12.95
C LEU A 133 13.44 3.29 -12.05
N ASP A 134 14.60 2.93 -12.61
CA ASP A 134 15.76 2.49 -11.84
C ASP A 134 16.23 3.58 -10.84
N ARG A 135 16.01 4.86 -11.18
CA ARG A 135 16.26 5.98 -10.25
C ARG A 135 15.31 6.01 -9.06
N LEU A 136 14.17 5.33 -9.15
CA LEU A 136 13.19 5.13 -8.07
C LEU A 136 13.30 3.74 -7.42
N SER A 137 14.31 2.96 -7.80
CA SER A 137 14.58 1.66 -7.19
C SER A 137 14.86 1.78 -5.68
N GLY A 138 14.56 0.70 -4.96
CA GLY A 138 14.72 0.61 -3.51
C GLY A 138 13.47 0.12 -2.81
N TRP A 139 13.60 -0.26 -1.54
CA TRP A 139 12.50 -0.77 -0.73
C TRP A 139 11.61 0.35 -0.18
N THR A 140 12.18 1.54 0.07
CA THR A 140 11.48 2.71 0.59
C THR A 140 11.08 3.67 -0.53
N PRO A 141 9.93 4.35 -0.41
CA PRO A 141 9.55 5.40 -1.35
C PRO A 141 10.52 6.59 -1.26
N LYS A 142 10.73 7.24 -2.40
CA LYS A 142 11.52 8.48 -2.48
C LYS A 142 10.61 9.69 -2.42
N TYR A 143 11.06 10.76 -1.76
CA TYR A 143 10.29 11.98 -1.57
C TYR A 143 10.84 13.10 -2.46
N PHE A 144 9.96 13.68 -3.26
CA PHE A 144 10.28 14.76 -4.19
C PHE A 144 9.31 15.93 -4.03
N TYR A 145 9.66 17.05 -4.63
CA TYR A 145 8.74 18.16 -4.88
C TYR A 145 8.94 18.69 -6.30
N VAL A 146 7.93 19.39 -6.81
CA VAL A 146 8.01 20.18 -8.04
C VAL A 146 7.97 21.65 -7.67
N GLU A 147 8.92 22.43 -8.21
CA GLU A 147 8.92 23.87 -8.04
C GLU A 147 7.74 24.49 -8.78
N VAL A 148 6.93 25.24 -8.06
CA VAL A 148 5.70 25.88 -8.55
C VAL A 148 5.66 27.34 -8.09
N PRO A 149 4.88 28.21 -8.76
CA PRO A 149 4.70 29.58 -8.32
C PRO A 149 4.14 29.65 -6.88
N GLU A 150 4.70 30.54 -6.05
CA GLU A 150 4.24 30.74 -4.67
C GLU A 150 2.81 31.33 -4.61
N ASN A 151 2.41 32.09 -5.63
CA ASN A 151 1.10 32.70 -5.70
C ASN A 151 0.04 31.65 -6.11
N PRO A 152 -0.98 31.39 -5.27
CA PRO A 152 -2.01 30.38 -5.56
C PRO A 152 -2.77 30.64 -6.87
N VAL A 153 -3.06 31.90 -7.19
CA VAL A 153 -3.78 32.26 -8.42
C VAL A 153 -2.90 32.01 -9.64
N GLU A 154 -1.62 32.36 -9.57
CA GLU A 154 -0.68 32.12 -10.65
C GLU A 154 -0.48 30.62 -10.88
N PHE A 155 -0.32 29.85 -9.80
CA PHE A 155 -0.24 28.39 -9.87
C PHE A 155 -1.47 27.77 -10.54
N VAL A 156 -2.68 28.13 -10.10
CA VAL A 156 -3.92 27.59 -10.68
C VAL A 156 -4.05 27.94 -12.16
N VAL A 157 -3.71 29.16 -12.56
CA VAL A 157 -3.75 29.57 -13.97
C VAL A 157 -2.76 28.77 -14.80
N GLN A 158 -1.49 28.69 -14.39
CA GLN A 158 -0.47 27.94 -15.13
C GLN A 158 -0.80 26.44 -15.19
N HIS A 159 -1.22 25.86 -14.06
CA HIS A 159 -1.59 24.44 -13.97
C HIS A 159 -2.77 24.10 -14.88
N THR A 160 -3.83 24.94 -14.85
CA THR A 160 -5.02 24.75 -15.69
C THR A 160 -4.67 24.90 -17.17
N LEU A 161 -3.88 25.92 -17.53
CA LEU A 161 -3.44 26.11 -18.91
C LEU A 161 -2.62 24.92 -19.43
N GLY A 162 -1.68 24.39 -18.64
CA GLY A 162 -0.91 23.20 -18.98
C GLY A 162 -1.80 21.98 -19.22
N GLN A 163 -2.79 21.74 -18.37
CA GLN A 163 -3.75 20.65 -18.59
C GLN A 163 -4.57 20.83 -19.89
N LEU A 164 -4.99 22.06 -20.20
CA LEU A 164 -5.75 22.37 -21.41
C LEU A 164 -4.91 22.22 -22.70
N THR A 165 -3.61 22.49 -22.63
CA THR A 165 -2.67 22.29 -23.76
C THR A 165 -2.22 20.84 -23.91
N GLY A 166 -2.67 19.94 -23.02
CA GLY A 166 -2.33 18.52 -23.06
C GLY A 166 -0.98 18.20 -22.42
N GLU A 167 -0.42 19.09 -21.60
CA GLU A 167 0.73 18.77 -20.77
C GLU A 167 0.36 17.70 -19.73
N LYS A 168 1.33 16.84 -19.42
CA LYS A 168 1.18 15.89 -18.32
C LYS A 168 1.06 16.65 -16.99
N PRO A 169 0.21 16.19 -16.05
CA PRO A 169 0.17 16.67 -14.67
C PRO A 169 1.57 16.78 -14.04
N LEU A 170 1.80 17.79 -13.21
CA LEU A 170 3.13 18.12 -12.66
C LEU A 170 3.75 16.97 -11.87
N GLN A 171 2.96 16.27 -11.07
CA GLN A 171 3.38 15.09 -10.33
C GLN A 171 3.82 13.95 -11.26
N GLN A 172 3.48 13.97 -12.54
CA GLN A 172 3.84 12.96 -13.54
C GLN A 172 5.07 13.36 -14.38
N ARG A 173 5.60 14.58 -14.18
CA ARG A 173 6.77 15.11 -14.87
C ARG A 173 8.04 14.88 -14.07
N MET A 174 8.59 13.67 -14.20
CA MET A 174 9.77 13.24 -13.46
C MET A 174 11.05 14.04 -13.76
N ASP A 175 11.08 14.78 -14.86
CA ASP A 175 12.12 15.73 -15.23
C ASP A 175 12.14 16.97 -14.32
N LEU A 176 11.01 17.29 -13.66
CA LEU A 176 10.89 18.41 -12.73
C LEU A 176 11.15 18.03 -11.27
N TYR A 177 11.36 16.75 -10.97
CA TYR A 177 11.50 16.29 -9.60
C TYR A 177 12.78 16.82 -8.97
N ARG A 178 12.63 17.42 -7.79
CA ARG A 178 13.73 17.76 -6.89
C ARG A 178 13.57 17.01 -5.58
N GLU A 179 14.68 16.58 -4.99
CA GLU A 179 14.64 15.86 -3.72
C GLU A 179 14.09 16.74 -2.61
N LEU A 180 13.16 16.18 -1.82
CA LEU A 180 12.56 16.91 -0.71
C LEU A 180 13.58 17.10 0.42
N THR A 181 13.81 18.35 0.83
CA THR A 181 14.69 18.68 1.96
C THR A 181 14.14 18.17 3.28
N THR A 182 15.00 17.93 4.27
CA THR A 182 14.62 17.65 5.66
C THR A 182 14.65 18.90 6.54
N ASP A 183 15.13 20.03 6.01
CA ASP A 183 15.13 21.29 6.72
C ASP A 183 13.71 21.84 6.86
N ARG A 184 13.32 22.18 8.09
CA ARG A 184 11.97 22.66 8.40
C ARG A 184 11.66 23.97 7.67
N GLN A 185 12.58 24.94 7.69
CA GLN A 185 12.34 26.25 7.05
C GLN A 185 12.21 26.12 5.53
N GLY A 186 13.02 25.25 4.93
CA GLY A 186 12.86 24.88 3.53
C GLY A 186 11.51 24.22 3.24
N LEU A 187 11.05 23.32 4.10
CA LEU A 187 9.76 22.64 3.94
C LEU A 187 8.57 23.58 4.09
N GLU A 188 8.59 24.55 5.00
CA GLU A 188 7.52 25.56 5.14
C GLU A 188 7.31 26.36 3.84
N LYS A 189 8.34 26.49 3.01
CA LYS A 189 8.25 27.14 1.69
C LYS A 189 7.77 26.21 0.57
N ILE A 190 8.02 24.90 0.70
CA ILE A 190 7.70 23.90 -0.32
C ILE A 190 6.29 23.32 -0.12
N LEU A 191 5.91 23.09 1.13
CA LEU A 191 4.63 22.52 1.52
C LEU A 191 3.59 23.65 1.64
N HIS A 192 3.17 24.21 0.50
CA HIS A 192 2.16 25.26 0.49
C HIS A 192 0.87 24.77 1.16
N GLY A 193 0.20 25.61 1.96
CA GLY A 193 -1.04 25.20 2.64
C GLY A 193 -0.88 24.20 3.79
N ALA A 194 0.32 23.67 4.04
CA ALA A 194 0.55 22.75 5.14
C ALA A 194 0.41 23.45 6.50
N ILE A 195 -0.29 22.79 7.43
CA ILE A 195 -0.50 23.31 8.79
C ILE A 195 0.46 22.60 9.73
N TRP A 196 1.32 23.35 10.40
CA TRP A 196 2.18 22.79 11.46
C TRP A 196 1.34 22.45 12.70
N ASN A 197 1.40 21.19 13.11
CA ASN A 197 0.81 20.72 14.36
C ASN A 197 1.90 20.63 15.44
N GLU A 198 1.86 21.54 16.42
CA GLU A 198 2.84 21.57 17.52
C GLU A 198 2.75 20.36 18.46
N GLN A 199 1.56 19.78 18.63
CA GLN A 199 1.36 18.64 19.55
C GLN A 199 2.01 17.37 19.02
N ASP A 200 1.88 17.14 17.70
CA ASP A 200 2.37 15.94 17.04
C ASP A 200 3.71 16.13 16.31
N GLY A 201 4.18 17.38 16.19
CA GLY A 201 5.45 17.70 15.53
C GLY A 201 5.47 17.41 14.03
N CYS A 202 4.32 17.50 13.35
CA CYS A 202 4.16 17.18 11.93
C CYS A 202 3.50 18.30 11.13
N PHE A 203 3.76 18.31 9.83
CA PHE A 203 2.98 19.07 8.85
C PHE A 203 1.75 18.26 8.46
N ARG A 204 0.56 18.82 8.63
CA ARG A 204 -0.66 18.27 8.05
C ARG A 204 -0.74 18.71 6.60
N VAL A 205 -0.74 17.75 5.68
CA VAL A 205 -0.72 17.98 4.23
C VAL A 205 -1.76 17.09 3.57
N ASP A 206 -2.37 17.57 2.50
CA ASP A 206 -3.25 16.74 1.69
C ASP A 206 -2.45 15.66 0.96
N ILE A 207 -3.05 14.50 0.78
CA ILE A 207 -2.42 13.35 0.15
C ILE A 207 -3.40 12.70 -0.81
N GLU A 208 -2.89 12.40 -2.01
CA GLU A 208 -3.63 11.74 -3.06
C GLU A 208 -2.83 10.56 -3.60
N SER A 209 -3.51 9.43 -3.78
CA SER A 209 -3.01 8.28 -4.52
C SER A 209 -4.09 7.77 -5.47
N SER A 210 -3.72 6.83 -6.33
CA SER A 210 -4.67 6.10 -7.19
C SER A 210 -5.73 5.29 -6.41
N TYR A 211 -5.60 5.19 -5.08
CA TYR A 211 -6.51 4.43 -4.22
C TYR A 211 -7.37 5.31 -3.30
N ARG A 212 -6.79 6.36 -2.70
CA ARG A 212 -7.48 7.23 -1.74
C ARG A 212 -6.98 8.66 -1.78
N ARG A 213 -7.85 9.57 -1.33
CA ARG A 213 -7.55 10.97 -1.00
C ARG A 213 -7.84 11.24 0.47
N GLY A 214 -7.18 12.24 1.03
CA GLY A 214 -7.32 12.63 2.44
C GLY A 214 -6.20 13.56 2.86
N SER A 215 -5.96 13.61 4.17
CA SER A 215 -4.82 14.34 4.75
C SER A 215 -3.96 13.42 5.60
N ILE A 216 -2.68 13.76 5.73
CA ILE A 216 -1.70 12.96 6.46
C ILE A 216 -0.75 13.87 7.24
N CYS A 217 -0.26 13.38 8.36
CA CYS A 217 0.82 14.05 9.09
C CYS A 217 2.18 13.61 8.56
N PHE A 218 3.00 14.57 8.15
CA PHE A 218 4.35 14.37 7.66
C PHE A 218 5.37 14.93 8.65
N ASP A 219 6.19 14.05 9.23
CA ASP A 219 7.32 14.43 10.08
C ASP A 219 8.55 14.75 9.20
N PRO A 220 9.04 16.00 9.22
CA PRO A 220 10.15 16.44 8.38
C PRO A 220 11.50 15.81 8.76
N GLN A 221 11.71 15.43 10.02
CA GLN A 221 12.97 14.89 10.52
C GLN A 221 13.13 13.41 10.17
N THR A 222 12.06 12.64 10.36
CA THR A 222 12.09 11.20 10.12
C THR A 222 11.58 10.80 8.74
N ARG A 223 11.02 11.75 7.97
CA ARG A 223 10.28 11.53 6.71
C ARG A 223 9.20 10.45 6.85
N ARG A 224 8.64 10.32 8.05
CA ARG A 224 7.54 9.40 8.34
C ARG A 224 6.22 10.10 8.11
N MET A 225 5.32 9.36 7.49
CA MET A 225 3.93 9.75 7.39
C MET A 225 3.14 8.98 8.44
N SER A 226 2.19 9.63 9.10
CA SER A 226 1.33 9.05 10.13
C SER A 226 -0.04 9.70 10.14
N ASP A 227 -0.97 9.11 10.88
CA ASP A 227 -2.31 9.66 11.08
C ASP A 227 -3.02 10.06 9.77
N PHE A 228 -3.14 9.11 8.85
CA PHE A 228 -3.92 9.31 7.63
C PHE A 228 -5.40 9.43 7.99
N VAL A 229 -6.04 10.51 7.54
CA VAL A 229 -7.49 10.70 7.64
C VAL A 229 -8.05 10.78 6.23
N PRO A 230 -8.94 9.84 5.84
CA PRO A 230 -9.54 9.84 4.51
C PRO A 230 -10.47 11.05 4.35
N GLU A 231 -10.51 11.60 3.15
CA GLU A 231 -11.53 12.57 2.78
C GLU A 231 -12.89 11.86 2.68
N HIS A 232 -13.91 12.37 3.35
CA HIS A 232 -15.25 11.81 3.27
C HIS A 232 -15.86 12.19 1.92
N SER A 233 -16.11 11.18 1.08
CA SER A 233 -16.84 11.29 -0.20
C SER A 233 -18.33 11.49 0.03
#